data_AF-A0A4Q6AG75-F1
#
_entry.id   AF-A0A4Q6AG75-F1
#
_cell.length_a   1.000
_cell.length_b   1.000
_cell.length_c   1.000
_cell.angle_alpha   90.00
_cell.angle_beta   90.00
_cell.angle_gamma   90.00
#
_symmetry.space_group_name_H-M   'P 1'
#
loop_
_entity.id
_entity.type
_entity.pdbx_description
1 polymer ?
#
loop_
_entity_poly.entity_id
_entity_poly.type
_entity_poly.pdbx_seq_one_letter_code
_entity_poly.pdbx_strand_id
1 'polypeptide(L)' 'MPNDWVLLISCEHGGHKIPKVYVKDLDDETKELLATHRGWDRGALGLAKQVSKVENSPLFFTEISRLLIDCNRSIHHKS' A
#
# COMPACT_ATOMS: atom_id res chain seq x y z
N MET A 1 -26.56 -14.15 -18.28
CA MET A 1 -25.98 -14.57 -16.99
C MET A 1 -25.42 -13.34 -16.31
N PRO A 2 -25.35 -13.28 -14.96
CA PRO A 2 -24.33 -12.46 -14.31
C PRO A 2 -22.96 -12.88 -14.85
N ASN A 3 -21.99 -11.98 -14.89
CA ASN A 3 -20.64 -12.36 -15.31
C ASN A 3 -20.02 -13.32 -14.29
N ASP A 4 -19.22 -14.30 -14.73
CA ASP A 4 -18.49 -15.23 -13.86
C ASP A 4 -17.29 -14.56 -13.13
N TRP A 5 -17.20 -13.23 -13.15
CA TRP A 5 -16.13 -12.45 -12.50
C TRP A 5 -16.67 -11.56 -11.39
N VAL A 6 -15.84 -11.36 -10.37
CA VAL A 6 -16.05 -10.39 -9.29
C VAL A 6 -14.93 -9.37 -9.36
N LEU A 7 -15.25 -8.08 -9.33
CA LEU A 7 -14.23 -7.04 -9.19
C LEU A 7 -13.73 -7.02 -7.74
N LEU A 8 -12.42 -7.15 -7.58
CA LEU A 8 -11.71 -6.95 -6.32
C LEU A 8 -10.65 -5.88 -6.55
N ILE A 9 -10.53 -4.95 -5.61
CA ILE A 9 -9.57 -3.86 -5.67
C ILE A 9 -8.53 -4.06 -4.58
N SER A 10 -7.26 -3.92 -4.93
CA SER A 10 -6.15 -3.91 -3.97
C SER A 10 -5.40 -2.57 -4.00
N CYS A 11 -4.75 -2.23 -2.89
CA CYS A 11 -3.86 -1.07 -2.78
C CYS A 11 -2.73 -1.37 -1.78
N GLU A 12 -1.66 -1.97 -2.28
CA GLU A 12 -0.50 -2.47 -1.53
C GLU A 12 0.40 -1.35 -1.01
N HIS A 13 0.30 -0.15 -1.57
CA HIS A 13 1.19 0.98 -1.29
C HIS A 13 0.43 2.22 -0.84
N GLY A 14 -0.70 2.01 -0.16
CA GLY A 14 -1.69 3.03 0.18
C GLY A 14 -1.30 4.03 1.26
N GLY A 15 -0.17 3.84 1.94
CA GLY A 15 0.33 4.74 2.99
C GLY A 15 1.79 4.50 3.33
N HIS A 16 2.36 5.41 4.13
CA HIS A 16 3.78 5.43 4.51
C HIS A 16 3.99 5.26 6.02
N LYS A 17 3.07 4.60 6.72
CA LYS A 17 3.20 4.37 8.17
C LYS A 17 4.25 3.31 8.46
N ILE A 18 4.96 3.49 9.57
CA ILE A 18 5.84 2.48 10.16
C ILE A 18 5.28 2.11 11.54
N PRO A 19 5.06 0.81 11.86
CA PRO A 19 4.66 0.38 13.19
C PRO A 19 5.70 0.78 14.24
N LYS A 20 5.24 1.27 15.41
CA LYS A 20 6.08 1.86 16.46
C LYS A 20 7.32 1.03 16.85
N VAL A 21 7.21 -0.30 16.81
CA VAL A 21 8.30 -1.23 17.15
C VAL A 21 9.54 -1.08 16.26
N TYR A 22 9.38 -0.67 14.99
CA TYR A 22 10.46 -0.51 14.02
C TYR A 22 10.97 0.93 13.88
N VAL A 23 10.29 1.93 14.47
CA VAL A 23 10.63 3.36 14.27
C VAL A 23 12.03 3.70 14.76
N LYS A 24 12.50 3.03 15.81
CA LYS A 24 13.87 3.17 16.36
C LYS A 24 14.98 2.64 15.45
N ASP A 25 14.62 1.77 14.50
CA ASP A 25 15.57 1.08 13.61
C ASP A 25 15.67 1.77 12.23
N LEU A 26 14.97 2.90 12.04
CA LEU A 26 15.03 3.72 10.84
C LEU A 26 16.23 4.67 10.88
N ASP A 27 17.07 4.64 9.84
CA ASP A 27 18.03 5.71 9.54
C ASP A 27 17.33 6.98 9.02
N ASP A 28 18.11 8.06 8.89
CA ASP A 28 17.57 9.36 8.48
C ASP A 28 17.22 9.41 6.99
N GLU A 29 17.95 8.69 6.12
CA GLU A 29 17.59 8.55 4.71
C GLU A 29 16.20 7.92 4.56
N THR A 30 15.94 6.81 5.26
CA THR A 30 14.63 6.13 5.22
C THR A 30 13.52 7.05 5.73
N LYS A 31 13.76 7.87 6.75
CA LYS A 31 12.79 8.87 7.24
C LYS A 31 12.43 9.91 6.19
N GLU A 32 13.42 10.40 5.44
CA GLU A 32 13.17 11.30 4.30
C GLU A 32 12.40 10.59 3.19
N LEU A 33 12.81 9.37 2.82
CA LEU A 33 12.17 8.58 1.76
C LEU A 33 10.70 8.26 2.05
N LEU A 34 10.32 8.04 3.31
CA LEU A 34 8.93 7.82 3.73
C LEU A 34 7.98 8.97 3.35
N ALA A 35 8.47 10.21 3.33
CA ALA A 35 7.67 11.37 2.93
C ALA A 35 7.50 11.49 1.39
N THR A 36 8.25 10.71 0.61
CA THR A 36 8.26 10.76 -0.86
C THR A 36 7.42 9.66 -1.51
N HIS A 37 7.35 9.67 -2.83
CA HIS A 37 6.76 8.58 -3.63
C HIS A 37 7.50 7.23 -3.47
N ARG A 38 8.73 7.21 -2.94
CA ARG A 38 9.42 5.96 -2.60
C ARG A 38 8.84 5.29 -1.35
N GLY A 39 8.23 6.05 -0.44
CA GLY A 39 7.52 5.51 0.73
C GLY A 39 6.17 4.89 0.42
N TRP A 40 5.42 5.45 -0.54
CA TRP A 40 4.02 5.13 -0.83
C TRP A 40 3.52 5.76 -2.14
N ASP A 41 2.41 5.26 -2.65
CA ASP A 41 1.74 5.79 -3.84
C ASP A 41 0.75 6.89 -3.44
N ARG A 42 1.24 8.14 -3.44
CA ARG A 42 0.48 9.33 -3.04
C ARG A 42 -0.85 9.43 -3.78
N GLY A 43 -1.94 9.36 -3.01
CA GLY A 43 -3.33 9.45 -3.52
C GLY A 43 -3.95 8.11 -3.95
N ALA A 44 -3.17 7.04 -4.13
CA ALA A 44 -3.67 5.76 -4.64
C ALA A 44 -4.77 5.16 -3.75
N LEU A 45 -4.60 5.18 -2.42
CA LEU A 45 -5.62 4.70 -1.49
C LEU A 45 -6.90 5.56 -1.48
N GLY A 46 -6.77 6.86 -1.76
CA GLY A 46 -7.92 7.75 -1.91
C GLY A 46 -8.76 7.36 -3.12
N LEU A 47 -8.09 7.18 -4.26
CA LEU A 47 -8.71 6.72 -5.51
C LEU A 47 -9.32 5.31 -5.35
N ALA A 48 -8.58 4.36 -4.76
CA ALA A 48 -9.05 3.00 -4.55
C ALA A 48 -10.33 2.95 -3.67
N LYS A 49 -10.40 3.78 -2.62
CA LYS A 49 -11.61 3.96 -1.79
C LYS A 49 -12.78 4.55 -2.59
N GLN A 50 -12.53 5.47 -3.52
CA GLN A 50 -13.57 6.02 -4.39
C GLN A 50 -14.09 4.99 -5.39
N VAL A 51 -13.20 4.27 -6.09
CA VAL A 51 -13.59 3.22 -7.06
C VAL A 51 -14.34 2.08 -6.36
N SER A 52 -13.84 1.59 -5.22
CA SER A 52 -14.52 0.58 -4.40
C SER A 52 -15.95 0.97 -4.01
N LYS A 53 -16.17 2.25 -3.67
CA LYS A 53 -17.50 2.77 -3.35
C LYS A 53 -18.41 2.86 -4.58
N VAL A 54 -17.88 3.28 -5.74
CA VAL A 54 -18.67 3.40 -6.98
C VAL A 54 -19.07 2.02 -7.52
N GLU A 55 -18.12 1.09 -7.54
CA GLU A 55 -18.31 -0.28 -8.07
C GLU A 55 -18.89 -1.25 -7.04
N ASN A 56 -19.23 -0.79 -5.83
CA ASN A 56 -19.67 -1.60 -4.69
C ASN A 56 -18.83 -2.88 -4.48
N SER A 57 -17.51 -2.74 -4.61
CA SER A 57 -16.56 -3.85 -4.74
C SER A 57 -15.59 -3.90 -3.56
N PRO A 58 -15.18 -5.09 -3.08
CA PRO A 58 -14.27 -5.24 -1.95
C PRO A 58 -12.92 -4.58 -2.21
N LEU A 59 -12.40 -3.90 -1.19
CA LEU A 59 -11.10 -3.23 -1.19
C LEU A 59 -10.18 -3.80 -0.10
N PHE A 60 -9.04 -4.33 -0.52
CA PHE A 60 -7.95 -4.74 0.36
C PHE A 60 -6.81 -3.71 0.28
N PHE A 61 -6.33 -3.21 1.40
CA PHE A 61 -5.27 -2.21 1.39
C PHE A 61 -4.38 -2.29 2.62
N THR A 62 -3.20 -1.68 2.51
CA THR A 62 -2.35 -1.38 3.66
C THR A 62 -1.98 0.10 3.67
N GLU A 63 -1.75 0.63 4.87
CA GLU A 63 -1.19 1.96 5.09
C GLU A 63 0.27 1.89 5.57
N ILE A 64 0.84 0.68 5.66
CA ILE A 64 2.25 0.44 5.97
C ILE A 64 3.11 0.74 4.74
N SER A 65 4.25 1.40 4.94
CA SER A 65 5.16 1.74 3.85
C SER A 65 5.76 0.50 3.17
N ARG A 66 5.89 0.57 1.84
CA ARG A 66 6.62 -0.39 1.01
C ARG A 66 8.11 -0.52 1.40
N LEU A 67 8.65 0.49 2.10
CA LEU A 67 10.04 0.51 2.59
C LEU A 67 10.25 -0.40 3.82
N LEU A 68 9.18 -0.77 4.53
CA LEU A 68 9.25 -1.80 5.58
C LEU A 68 8.96 -3.18 5.01
N ILE A 69 7.88 -3.29 4.24
CA ILE A 69 7.50 -4.51 3.53
C ILE A 69 6.66 -4.14 2.31
N ASP A 70 7.13 -4.56 1.13
CA ASP A 70 6.38 -4.36 -0.11
C ASP A 70 5.45 -5.56 -0.35
N CYS A 71 4.15 -5.36 -0.11
CA CYS A 71 3.13 -6.40 -0.30
C CYS A 71 2.91 -6.80 -1.78
N ASN A 72 3.54 -6.11 -2.74
CA ASN A 72 3.57 -6.43 -4.16
C ASN A 72 4.95 -6.99 -4.61
N ARG A 73 5.66 -7.64 -3.66
CA ARG A 73 6.89 -8.39 -3.88
C ARG A 73 6.80 -9.74 -3.18
N SER A 74 7.33 -10.78 -3.83
CA SER A 74 7.41 -12.11 -3.22
C SER A 74 8.52 -12.17 -2.17
N ILE A 75 8.42 -13.11 -1.22
CA ILE A 75 9.40 -13.33 -0.15
C ILE A 75 10.83 -13.71 -0.63
N HIS A 76 10.99 -13.96 -1.93
CA HIS A 76 12.27 -14.28 -2.58
C HIS A 76 12.70 -13.24 -3.61
N HIS A 77 11.93 -12.16 -3.76
CA HIS A 77 12.33 -11.01 -4.56
C HIS A 77 13.53 -10.33 -3.88
N LYS A 78 14.61 -10.09 -4.62
CA LYS A 78 15.78 -9.40 -4.09
C LYS A 78 15.48 -7.91 -3.87
N SER A 79 16.00 -7.36 -2.79
CA SER A 79 16.04 -5.91 -2.50
C SER A 79 16.98 -5.18 -3.47
#